data_AF-A0A428E9Z9-F1
#
_entry.id   AF-A0A428E9Z9-F1
#
_cell.length_a   1.000
_cell.length_b   1.000
_cell.length_c   1.000
_cell.angle_alpha   90.00
_cell.angle_beta   90.00
_cell.angle_gamma   90.00
#
_symmetry.space_group_name_H-M   'P 1'
#
loop_
_entity.id
_entity.type
_entity.pdbx_description
1 polymer ?
#
loop_
_entity_poly.entity_id
_entity_poly.type
_entity_poly.pdbx_seq_one_letter_code
_entity_poly.pdbx_strand_id
1 'polypeptide(L)'
;MITGELKSKIDQLWEMLWTEGNANPLTNIEQLTYLLFMKDLDSVELGRESDAEFLGISYEGIFPKDKPEYRWSTFKNIGDAQEVYRLMTQEIFPFMKNLKGDTDDTAFSRYMREAIFQINKPATLQKVISILDEFPTRGSDIDFYNDTQGINDIGDIYEYLLSKLSTAGKNGQFRTPRHIIDMMVELMQPTIKDIISDPAMGSAGFLVSASRYLKRKKDEWETNPDNINHFHNNMFHGNDTDTTMLRLGAMNMMLHGVENPQISYLDSLSQDNEEADKYTLVLANPPFKGSLDYDSTSNDLLATVKTKKTELLFLALFLRTLKPGGRAAVIVPDGVLFGSSKAHKGIRQEIVENHKLDAVISMPSGVFKPYA
;
A
#
# COMPACT_ATOMS: atom_id res chain seq x y z
N MET A 1 15.18 -1.85 -8.07
CA MET A 1 16.02 -1.09 -7.11
C MET A 1 16.39 0.23 -7.76
N ILE A 2 16.03 1.36 -7.15
CA ILE A 2 16.38 2.70 -7.65
C ILE A 2 17.90 2.89 -7.56
N THR A 3 18.52 3.31 -8.66
CA THR A 3 19.97 3.55 -8.74
C THR A 3 20.28 4.98 -9.18
N GLY A 4 21.53 5.40 -8.98
CA GLY A 4 22.04 6.66 -9.53
C GLY A 4 21.48 7.93 -8.88
N GLU A 5 21.21 8.94 -9.72
CA GLU A 5 20.86 10.30 -9.33
C GLU A 5 19.54 10.40 -8.55
N LEU A 6 18.53 9.62 -8.95
CA LEU A 6 17.22 9.61 -8.31
C LEU A 6 17.30 9.17 -6.84
N LYS A 7 18.13 8.16 -6.56
CA LYS A 7 18.41 7.72 -5.19
C LYS A 7 19.02 8.85 -4.35
N SER A 8 20.00 9.57 -4.91
CA SER A 8 20.66 10.70 -4.23
C SER A 8 19.68 11.83 -3.90
N LYS A 9 18.75 12.15 -4.80
CA LYS A 9 17.71 13.16 -4.57
C LYS A 9 16.73 12.74 -3.47
N ILE A 10 16.35 11.47 -3.44
CA ILE A 10 15.50 10.93 -2.37
C ILE A 10 16.23 10.97 -1.02
N ASP A 11 17.51 10.58 -0.99
CA ASP A 11 18.33 10.64 0.21
C ASP A 11 18.49 12.10 0.70
N GLN A 12 18.65 13.06 -0.22
CA GLN A 12 18.68 14.51 0.10
C GLN A 12 17.36 15.01 0.69
N LEU A 13 16.20 14.63 0.12
CA LEU A 13 14.88 14.96 0.66
C LEU A 13 14.71 14.44 2.08
N TRP A 14 15.13 13.20 2.31
CA TRP A 14 15.08 12.57 3.62
C TRP A 14 15.90 13.33 4.67
N GLU A 15 17.17 13.63 4.36
CA GLU A 15 18.07 14.39 5.23
C GLU A 15 17.55 15.81 5.53
N MET A 16 16.98 16.47 4.51
CA MET A 16 16.40 17.81 4.66
C MET A 16 15.23 17.80 5.65
N LEU A 17 14.25 16.91 5.47
CA LEU A 17 13.10 16.83 6.37
C LEU A 17 13.48 16.39 7.78
N TRP A 18 14.47 15.49 7.90
CA TRP A 18 15.03 15.07 9.18
C TRP A 18 15.67 16.24 9.94
N THR A 19 16.41 17.10 9.24
CA THR A 19 17.17 18.20 9.84
C THR A 19 16.29 19.43 10.11
N GLU A 20 15.34 19.73 9.21
CA GLU A 20 14.64 21.01 9.21
C GLU A 20 13.19 20.95 9.73
N GLY A 21 12.51 19.81 9.70
CA GLY A 21 11.03 19.76 9.74
C GLY A 21 10.41 18.88 10.81
N ASN A 22 10.90 17.65 11.04
CA ASN A 22 10.32 16.76 12.04
C ASN A 22 11.27 15.58 12.35
N ALA A 23 11.48 15.29 13.64
CA ALA A 23 12.32 14.16 14.06
C ALA A 23 11.62 12.79 13.92
N ASN A 24 10.35 12.77 13.49
CA ASN A 24 9.59 11.55 13.27
C ASN A 24 9.69 11.10 11.79
N PRO A 25 10.40 10.00 11.49
CA PRO A 25 10.55 9.50 10.13
C PRO A 25 9.23 9.15 9.45
N LEU A 26 8.23 8.68 10.21
CA LEU A 26 6.90 8.33 9.67
C LEU A 26 6.22 9.57 9.08
N THR A 27 6.20 10.66 9.85
CA THR A 27 5.61 11.92 9.43
C THR A 27 6.29 12.47 8.17
N ASN A 28 7.61 12.39 8.08
CA ASN A 28 8.34 12.88 6.91
C ASN A 28 7.92 12.13 5.64
N ILE A 29 7.74 10.81 5.72
CA ILE A 29 7.21 10.04 4.60
C ILE A 29 5.80 10.47 4.24
N GLU A 30 4.91 10.61 5.22
CA GLU A 30 3.54 11.06 4.93
C GLU A 30 3.54 12.38 4.15
N GLN A 31 4.35 13.37 4.58
CA GLN A 31 4.43 14.65 3.90
C GLN A 31 4.95 14.52 2.45
N LEU A 32 5.99 13.71 2.23
CA LEU A 32 6.49 13.43 0.88
C LEU A 32 5.45 12.70 0.03
N THR A 33 4.68 11.80 0.65
CA THR A 33 3.64 11.03 -0.04
C THR A 33 2.51 11.92 -0.50
N TYR A 34 2.09 12.88 0.33
CA TYR A 34 1.05 13.84 -0.05
C TYR A 34 1.47 14.66 -1.26
N LEU A 35 2.71 15.14 -1.28
CA LEU A 35 3.22 15.95 -2.39
C LEU A 35 3.43 15.11 -3.66
N LEU A 36 3.96 13.89 -3.54
CA LEU A 36 4.06 12.95 -4.67
C LEU A 36 2.68 12.64 -5.25
N PHE A 37 1.69 12.40 -4.39
CA PHE A 37 0.32 12.16 -4.82
C PHE A 37 -0.27 13.37 -5.54
N MET A 38 -0.11 14.59 -5.03
CA MET A 38 -0.57 15.81 -5.72
C MET A 38 0.05 15.95 -7.11
N LYS A 39 1.35 15.67 -7.22
CA LYS A 39 2.08 15.71 -8.49
C LYS A 39 1.53 14.70 -9.48
N ASP A 40 1.40 13.45 -9.04
CA ASP A 40 0.92 12.35 -9.85
C ASP A 40 -0.52 12.56 -10.31
N LEU A 41 -1.38 13.05 -9.41
CA LEU A 41 -2.77 13.35 -9.69
C LEU A 41 -2.91 14.41 -10.78
N ASP A 42 -2.14 15.50 -10.71
CA ASP A 42 -2.13 16.53 -11.76
C ASP A 42 -1.59 15.98 -13.09
N SER A 43 -0.58 15.09 -13.04
CA SER A 43 -0.04 14.46 -14.24
C SER A 43 -1.05 13.53 -14.92
N VAL A 44 -1.83 12.76 -14.16
CA VAL A 44 -2.91 11.91 -14.69
C VAL A 44 -4.03 12.79 -15.25
N GLU A 45 -4.37 13.87 -14.56
CA GLU A 45 -5.39 14.81 -15.04
C GLU A 45 -5.00 15.45 -16.38
N LEU A 46 -3.76 15.93 -16.51
CA LEU A 46 -3.25 16.48 -17.77
C LEU A 46 -3.33 15.46 -18.92
N GLY A 47 -3.02 14.19 -18.65
CA GLY A 47 -3.17 13.11 -19.64
C GLY A 47 -4.63 12.93 -20.08
N ARG A 48 -5.57 12.88 -19.14
CA ARG A 48 -7.01 12.76 -19.43
C ARG A 48 -7.57 13.97 -20.18
N GLU A 49 -7.12 15.18 -19.84
CA GLU A 49 -7.49 16.40 -20.55
C GLU A 49 -6.98 16.37 -22.01
N SER A 50 -5.73 15.94 -22.21
CA SER A 50 -5.13 15.77 -23.55
C SER A 50 -5.86 14.72 -24.39
N ASP A 51 -6.19 13.57 -23.80
CA ASP A 51 -6.96 12.52 -24.47
C ASP A 51 -8.35 13.01 -24.87
N ALA A 52 -9.02 13.73 -23.98
CA ALA A 52 -10.35 14.28 -24.25
C ALA A 52 -10.34 15.33 -25.37
N GLU A 53 -9.33 16.21 -25.36
CA GLU A 53 -9.10 17.18 -26.43
C GLU A 53 -8.86 16.48 -27.78
N PHE A 54 -7.99 15.46 -27.79
CA PHE A 54 -7.69 14.66 -28.98
C PHE A 54 -8.93 13.94 -29.54
N LEU A 55 -9.76 13.37 -28.66
CA LEU A 55 -11.00 12.68 -29.03
C LEU A 55 -12.18 13.63 -29.31
N GLY A 56 -12.03 14.92 -29.00
CA GLY A 56 -13.09 15.92 -29.14
C GLY A 56 -14.28 15.70 -28.20
N ILE A 57 -14.06 15.10 -27.03
CA ILE A 57 -15.10 14.84 -26.03
C ILE A 57 -14.99 15.82 -24.86
N SER A 58 -16.11 16.10 -24.20
CA SER A 58 -16.09 16.91 -22.98
C SER A 58 -15.51 16.11 -21.82
N TYR A 59 -14.54 16.69 -21.11
CA TYR A 59 -13.99 16.15 -19.87
C TYR A 59 -14.26 17.11 -18.70
N GLU A 60 -14.83 16.56 -17.63
CA GLU A 60 -14.97 17.24 -16.35
C GLU A 60 -13.88 16.72 -15.42
N GLY A 61 -12.91 17.58 -15.16
CA GLY A 61 -11.77 17.27 -14.32
C GLY A 61 -12.09 17.33 -12.82
N ILE A 62 -11.18 16.78 -12.02
CA ILE A 62 -11.21 16.81 -10.57
C ILE A 62 -10.80 18.17 -10.00
N PHE A 63 -9.98 18.95 -10.71
CA PHE A 63 -9.53 20.27 -10.26
C PHE A 63 -10.53 21.37 -10.69
N PRO A 64 -10.92 22.29 -9.78
CA PRO A 64 -11.83 23.38 -10.15
C PRO A 64 -11.20 24.31 -11.19
N LYS A 65 -11.96 24.61 -12.25
CA LYS A 65 -11.48 25.44 -13.37
C LYS A 65 -11.14 26.89 -12.98
N ASP A 66 -11.76 27.40 -11.92
CA ASP A 66 -11.52 28.72 -11.34
C ASP A 66 -10.35 28.75 -10.35
N LYS A 67 -9.73 27.60 -10.08
CA LYS A 67 -8.60 27.42 -9.15
C LYS A 67 -7.38 26.74 -9.79
N PRO A 68 -6.81 27.30 -10.88
CA PRO A 68 -5.63 26.73 -11.52
C PRO A 68 -4.43 26.59 -10.56
N GLU A 69 -4.35 27.42 -9.53
CA GLU A 69 -3.31 27.38 -8.50
C GLU A 69 -3.31 26.09 -7.65
N TYR A 70 -4.34 25.25 -7.73
CA TYR A 70 -4.37 23.96 -7.03
C TYR A 70 -3.56 22.87 -7.75
N ARG A 71 -3.23 23.10 -9.03
CA ARG A 71 -2.51 22.13 -9.85
C ARG A 71 -1.00 22.20 -9.60
N TRP A 72 -0.36 21.04 -9.50
CA TRP A 72 1.10 20.93 -9.32
C TRP A 72 1.86 21.72 -10.38
N SER A 73 1.47 21.57 -11.64
CA SER A 73 1.98 22.29 -12.81
C SER A 73 1.93 23.82 -12.68
N THR A 74 1.06 24.36 -11.82
CA THR A 74 0.92 25.79 -11.59
C THR A 74 1.68 26.23 -10.34
N PHE A 75 1.37 25.69 -9.15
CA PHE A 75 1.94 26.21 -7.91
C PHE A 75 3.46 25.98 -7.80
N LYS A 76 4.00 24.98 -8.50
CA LYS A 76 5.45 24.74 -8.53
C LYS A 76 6.26 25.93 -9.08
N ASN A 77 5.63 26.76 -9.90
CA ASN A 77 6.26 27.90 -10.56
C ASN A 77 6.09 29.21 -9.77
N ILE A 78 5.42 29.19 -8.62
CA ILE A 78 5.28 30.36 -7.76
C ILE A 78 6.62 30.60 -7.04
N GLY A 79 7.27 31.72 -7.38
CA GLY A 79 8.60 32.06 -6.85
C GLY A 79 8.59 32.47 -5.37
N ASP A 80 7.46 32.92 -4.83
CA ASP A 80 7.32 33.29 -3.43
C ASP A 80 6.97 32.07 -2.56
N ALA A 81 7.94 31.65 -1.74
CA ALA A 81 7.78 30.54 -0.82
C ALA A 81 6.63 30.76 0.19
N GLN A 82 6.41 32.00 0.63
CA GLN A 82 5.34 32.31 1.60
C GLN A 82 3.96 32.10 0.97
N GLU A 83 3.80 32.50 -0.29
CA GLU A 83 2.54 32.33 -1.00
C GLU A 83 2.26 30.85 -1.27
N VAL A 84 3.26 30.08 -1.74
CA VAL A 84 3.11 28.61 -1.91
C VAL A 84 2.71 27.96 -0.59
N TYR A 85 3.35 28.34 0.52
CA TYR A 85 3.04 27.80 1.83
C TYR A 85 1.62 28.13 2.29
N ARG A 86 1.20 29.39 2.10
CA ARG A 86 -0.17 29.84 2.42
C ARG A 86 -1.20 29.06 1.60
N LEU A 87 -1.02 28.99 0.28
CA LEU A 87 -1.89 28.22 -0.62
C LEU A 87 -1.94 26.75 -0.23
N MET A 88 -0.78 26.13 0.00
CA MET A 88 -0.68 24.72 0.37
C MET A 88 -1.45 24.42 1.65
N THR A 89 -1.25 25.22 2.69
CA THR A 89 -1.83 24.96 4.02
C THR A 89 -3.29 25.35 4.14
N GLN A 90 -3.73 26.43 3.48
CA GLN A 90 -5.08 26.98 3.63
C GLN A 90 -6.06 26.52 2.56
N GLU A 91 -5.58 26.15 1.38
CA GLU A 91 -6.44 25.90 0.21
C GLU A 91 -6.18 24.53 -0.42
N ILE A 92 -4.96 24.25 -0.89
CA ILE A 92 -4.64 23.04 -1.67
C ILE A 92 -4.75 21.78 -0.80
N PHE A 93 -4.09 21.72 0.35
CA PHE A 93 -4.14 20.51 1.19
C PHE A 93 -5.58 20.24 1.71
N PRO A 94 -6.34 21.24 2.19
CA PRO A 94 -7.76 21.07 2.49
C PRO A 94 -8.59 20.57 1.29
N PHE A 95 -8.34 21.06 0.08
CA PHE A 95 -8.99 20.54 -1.13
C PHE A 95 -8.65 19.06 -1.35
N MET A 96 -7.37 18.69 -1.28
CA MET A 96 -6.91 17.31 -1.47
C MET A 96 -7.51 16.33 -0.46
N LYS A 97 -7.71 16.77 0.80
CA LYS A 97 -8.37 15.96 1.84
C LYS A 97 -9.85 15.66 1.54
N ASN A 98 -10.48 16.52 0.75
CA ASN A 98 -11.90 16.45 0.42
C ASN A 98 -12.14 16.02 -1.03
N LEU A 99 -11.11 15.55 -1.74
CA LEU A 99 -11.27 14.93 -3.05
C LEU A 99 -12.23 13.74 -2.92
N LYS A 100 -13.38 13.88 -3.56
CA LYS A 100 -14.34 12.81 -3.76
C LYS A 100 -13.93 12.05 -5.02
N GLY A 101 -13.82 10.73 -4.93
CA GLY A 101 -13.78 9.92 -6.15
C GLY A 101 -15.18 9.85 -6.78
N ASP A 102 -15.31 9.09 -7.87
CA ASP A 102 -16.61 8.75 -8.48
C ASP A 102 -17.57 8.06 -7.49
N THR A 103 -17.03 7.53 -6.40
CA THR A 103 -17.77 7.06 -5.22
C THR A 103 -17.37 7.90 -4.00
N ASP A 104 -18.35 8.27 -3.17
CA ASP A 104 -18.13 9.12 -1.98
C ASP A 104 -17.21 8.49 -0.90
N ASP A 105 -16.78 7.22 -1.04
CA ASP A 105 -16.05 6.47 0.00
C ASP A 105 -14.92 5.56 -0.51
N THR A 106 -13.95 6.12 -1.24
CA THR A 106 -12.69 5.39 -1.56
C THR A 106 -11.81 5.25 -0.30
N ALA A 107 -10.98 4.20 -0.26
CA ALA A 107 -10.03 4.01 0.85
C ALA A 107 -9.12 5.23 1.04
N PHE A 108 -8.63 5.82 -0.06
CA PHE A 108 -7.82 7.02 -0.03
C PHE A 108 -8.55 8.20 0.60
N SER A 109 -9.77 8.51 0.13
CA SER A 109 -10.56 9.62 0.67
C SER A 109 -10.85 9.40 2.16
N ARG A 110 -11.12 8.16 2.61
CA ARG A 110 -11.30 7.85 4.04
C ARG A 110 -10.07 8.22 4.88
N TYR A 111 -8.89 7.73 4.49
CA TYR A 111 -7.68 7.92 5.30
C TYR A 111 -7.04 9.31 5.14
N MET A 112 -7.38 10.05 4.08
CA MET A 112 -6.95 11.43 3.87
C MET A 112 -7.74 12.46 4.68
N ARG A 113 -9.00 12.21 5.04
CA ARG A 113 -9.82 13.15 5.83
C ARG A 113 -9.15 13.57 7.15
N GLU A 114 -8.39 12.68 7.76
CA GLU A 114 -7.65 12.94 9.01
C GLU A 114 -6.19 13.34 8.81
N ALA A 115 -5.72 13.44 7.56
CA ALA A 115 -4.34 13.82 7.28
C ALA A 115 -4.05 15.27 7.72
N ILE A 116 -2.82 15.49 8.19
CA ILE A 116 -2.34 16.80 8.64
C ILE A 116 -1.06 17.12 7.87
N PHE A 117 -1.02 18.32 7.28
CA PHE A 117 0.18 18.85 6.67
C PHE A 117 1.10 19.44 7.73
N GLN A 118 2.35 18.99 7.77
CA GLN A 118 3.28 19.27 8.88
C GLN A 118 4.62 19.88 8.43
N ILE A 119 4.82 20.13 7.13
CA ILE A 119 5.95 20.98 6.70
C ILE A 119 5.61 22.40 7.14
N ASN A 120 6.40 22.96 8.06
CA ASN A 120 6.10 24.24 8.74
C ASN A 120 6.95 25.42 8.26
N LYS A 121 7.94 25.16 7.40
CA LYS A 121 8.85 26.17 6.86
C LYS A 121 8.57 26.38 5.36
N PRO A 122 8.19 27.60 4.94
CA PRO A 122 7.96 27.93 3.53
C PRO A 122 9.13 27.56 2.61
N ALA A 123 10.36 27.89 3.01
CA ALA A 123 11.56 27.57 2.23
C ALA A 123 11.81 26.05 2.10
N THR A 124 11.52 25.27 3.15
CA THR A 124 11.63 23.81 3.11
C THR A 124 10.60 23.23 2.15
N LEU A 125 9.35 23.70 2.21
CA LEU A 125 8.29 23.28 1.26
C LEU A 125 8.70 23.54 -0.19
N GLN A 126 9.16 24.75 -0.50
CA GLN A 126 9.56 25.11 -1.86
C GLN A 126 10.68 24.21 -2.38
N LYS A 127 11.73 23.97 -1.57
CA LYS A 127 12.82 23.04 -1.92
C LYS A 127 12.32 21.62 -2.17
N VAL A 128 11.43 21.11 -1.31
CA VAL A 128 10.85 19.77 -1.46
C VAL A 128 10.07 19.68 -2.77
N ILE A 129 9.22 20.67 -3.08
CA ILE A 129 8.49 20.74 -4.35
C ILE A 129 9.46 20.74 -5.54
N SER A 130 10.52 21.56 -5.50
CA SER A 130 11.50 21.60 -6.60
C SER A 130 12.17 20.25 -6.84
N ILE A 131 12.63 19.56 -5.78
CA ILE A 131 13.27 18.25 -5.95
C ILE A 131 12.27 17.20 -6.43
N LEU A 132 11.06 17.19 -5.87
CA LEU A 132 10.01 16.25 -6.28
C LEU A 132 9.55 16.49 -7.73
N ASP A 133 9.62 17.72 -8.24
CA ASP A 133 9.25 18.04 -9.63
C ASP A 133 10.15 17.32 -10.65
N GLU A 134 11.38 17.01 -10.27
CA GLU A 134 12.34 16.29 -11.13
C GLU A 134 12.05 14.78 -11.23
N PHE A 135 11.14 14.25 -10.43
CA PHE A 135 10.80 12.82 -10.45
C PHE A 135 9.87 12.46 -11.62
N PRO A 136 9.90 11.24 -12.16
CA PRO A 136 8.91 10.81 -13.15
C PRO A 136 7.49 10.75 -12.55
N THR A 137 6.48 10.87 -13.42
CA THR A 137 5.05 10.70 -13.08
C THR A 137 4.40 9.73 -14.06
N ARG A 138 3.21 9.21 -13.72
CA ARG A 138 2.51 8.25 -14.60
C ARG A 138 2.08 8.83 -15.96
N GLY A 139 1.84 10.14 -16.03
CA GLY A 139 1.35 10.82 -17.24
C GLY A 139 2.43 11.47 -18.11
N SER A 140 3.73 11.32 -17.79
CA SER A 140 4.77 11.72 -18.74
C SER A 140 4.89 10.65 -19.84
N ASP A 141 4.31 10.93 -21.00
CA ASP A 141 4.31 10.03 -22.16
C ASP A 141 5.70 9.51 -22.50
N ILE A 142 5.81 8.18 -22.48
CA ILE A 142 6.59 7.24 -23.31
C ILE A 142 6.78 6.00 -22.42
N ASP A 143 6.15 4.89 -22.81
CA ASP A 143 6.42 3.52 -22.31
C ASP A 143 5.75 3.03 -21.01
N PHE A 144 4.49 3.38 -20.73
CA PHE A 144 3.69 2.58 -19.75
C PHE A 144 3.54 1.11 -20.19
N TYR A 145 3.69 0.84 -21.50
CA TYR A 145 3.56 -0.49 -22.10
C TYR A 145 4.88 -1.20 -22.45
N ASN A 146 6.03 -0.50 -22.43
CA ASN A 146 7.33 -1.07 -22.82
C ASN A 146 8.32 -1.19 -21.65
N ASP A 147 7.87 -1.29 -20.41
CA ASP A 147 8.80 -1.58 -19.32
C ASP A 147 9.22 -3.05 -19.33
N THR A 148 10.26 -3.35 -20.11
CA THR A 148 10.98 -4.63 -20.05
C THR A 148 12.26 -4.51 -19.22
N GLN A 149 12.66 -3.33 -18.70
CA GLN A 149 14.01 -3.14 -18.14
C GLN A 149 14.25 -1.95 -17.15
N GLY A 150 13.26 -1.21 -16.65
CA GLY A 150 13.53 0.05 -15.93
C GLY A 150 12.57 0.42 -14.78
N ILE A 151 13.08 0.29 -13.55
CA ILE A 151 12.59 0.96 -12.33
C ILE A 151 12.57 2.49 -12.55
N ASN A 152 11.45 3.06 -13.00
CA ASN A 152 11.31 4.50 -13.26
C ASN A 152 9.89 5.04 -12.98
N ASP A 153 9.06 4.32 -12.21
CA ASP A 153 7.71 4.77 -11.86
C ASP A 153 7.68 5.42 -10.46
N ILE A 154 6.76 6.35 -10.24
CA ILE A 154 6.52 7.04 -8.97
C ILE A 154 6.22 6.07 -7.82
N GLY A 155 5.62 4.92 -8.13
CA GLY A 155 5.43 3.81 -7.19
C GLY A 155 6.73 3.23 -6.65
N ASP A 156 7.76 3.08 -7.49
CA ASP A 156 9.07 2.57 -7.04
C ASP A 156 9.78 3.56 -6.12
N ILE A 157 9.68 4.87 -6.43
CA ILE A 157 10.17 5.97 -5.58
C ILE A 157 9.53 5.88 -4.21
N TYR A 158 8.23 5.69 -4.19
CA TYR A 158 7.47 5.55 -2.96
C TYR A 158 7.90 4.31 -2.16
N GLU A 159 8.04 3.15 -2.79
CA GLU A 159 8.54 1.92 -2.14
C GLU A 159 9.97 2.09 -1.58
N TYR A 160 10.83 2.84 -2.27
CA TYR A 160 12.17 3.14 -1.76
C TYR A 160 12.13 4.09 -0.57
N LEU A 161 11.31 5.16 -0.60
CA LEU A 161 11.07 6.03 0.55
C LEU A 161 10.60 5.20 1.75
N LEU A 162 9.58 4.37 1.52
CA LEU A 162 9.07 3.41 2.49
C LEU A 162 10.18 2.53 3.09
N SER A 163 11.11 2.03 2.28
CA SER A 163 12.23 1.21 2.79
C SER A 163 13.14 1.94 3.79
N LYS A 164 13.20 3.28 3.73
CA LYS A 164 13.97 4.10 4.68
C LYS A 164 13.36 4.14 6.08
N LEU A 165 12.03 3.99 6.21
CA LEU A 165 11.37 3.86 7.53
C LEU A 165 11.90 2.68 8.30
N SER A 166 12.06 1.55 7.60
CA SER A 166 12.50 0.31 8.20
C SER A 166 13.87 0.54 8.86
N THR A 167 14.83 1.11 8.15
CA THR A 167 16.18 1.38 8.67
C THR A 167 16.26 2.37 9.84
N ALA A 168 15.22 3.19 10.09
CA ALA A 168 15.22 4.21 11.14
C ALA A 168 14.94 3.68 12.57
N GLY A 169 14.74 2.36 12.73
CA GLY A 169 14.99 1.63 13.99
C GLY A 169 14.07 1.92 15.19
N LYS A 170 13.10 2.83 15.12
CA LYS A 170 12.28 3.21 16.28
C LYS A 170 10.85 2.64 16.31
N ASN A 171 10.28 2.26 15.17
CA ASN A 171 8.84 1.91 15.11
C ASN A 171 8.53 0.44 14.79
N GLY A 172 9.52 -0.46 14.76
CA GLY A 172 9.36 -1.91 14.97
C GLY A 172 8.27 -2.67 14.19
N GLN A 173 7.62 -2.07 13.20
CA GLN A 173 6.62 -2.73 12.37
C GLN A 173 7.38 -3.56 11.33
N PHE A 174 7.20 -4.88 11.45
CA PHE A 174 7.85 -5.92 10.67
C PHE A 174 7.50 -5.79 9.19
N ARG A 175 8.29 -5.01 8.43
CA ARG A 175 8.13 -5.01 6.98
C ARG A 175 8.73 -6.25 6.37
N THR A 176 7.96 -6.88 5.50
CA THR A 176 8.42 -7.98 4.68
C THR A 176 9.41 -7.48 3.64
N PRO A 177 10.64 -8.02 3.56
CA PRO A 177 11.59 -7.66 2.52
C PRO A 177 11.01 -7.91 1.12
N ARG A 178 11.24 -6.96 0.19
CA ARG A 178 10.60 -6.98 -1.14
C ARG A 178 10.82 -8.27 -1.91
N HIS A 179 12.04 -8.81 -1.89
CA HIS A 179 12.38 -10.06 -2.58
C HIS A 179 11.61 -11.27 -2.03
N ILE A 180 11.20 -11.25 -0.76
CA ILE A 180 10.35 -12.31 -0.17
C ILE A 180 8.91 -12.15 -0.64
N ILE A 181 8.40 -10.92 -0.66
CA ILE A 181 7.08 -10.61 -1.21
C ILE A 181 6.99 -11.09 -2.65
N ASP A 182 7.93 -10.67 -3.50
CA ASP A 182 7.91 -10.99 -4.92
C ASP A 182 8.05 -12.50 -5.16
N MET A 183 8.88 -13.20 -4.40
CA MET A 183 8.96 -14.67 -4.45
C MET A 183 7.62 -15.34 -4.14
N MET A 184 6.94 -14.93 -3.06
CA MET A 184 5.64 -15.50 -2.69
C MET A 184 4.59 -15.24 -3.77
N VAL A 185 4.56 -14.04 -4.34
CA VAL A 185 3.63 -13.72 -5.45
C VAL A 185 3.93 -14.56 -6.69
N GLU A 186 5.20 -14.69 -7.08
CA GLU A 186 5.64 -15.51 -8.22
C GLU A 186 5.26 -16.99 -8.06
N LEU A 187 5.35 -17.53 -6.84
CA LEU A 187 4.95 -18.90 -6.54
C LEU A 187 3.42 -19.08 -6.58
N MET A 188 2.67 -18.07 -6.14
CA MET A 188 1.20 -18.14 -6.06
C MET A 188 0.48 -17.83 -7.37
N GLN A 189 1.18 -17.19 -8.31
CA GLN A 189 0.71 -16.90 -9.67
C GLN A 189 -0.72 -16.33 -9.69
N PRO A 190 -0.95 -15.14 -9.11
CA PRO A 190 -2.29 -14.54 -9.11
C PRO A 190 -2.77 -14.32 -10.54
N THR A 191 -4.08 -14.51 -10.75
CA THR A 191 -4.77 -14.31 -12.02
C THR A 191 -5.80 -13.20 -11.87
N ILE A 192 -6.26 -12.60 -12.98
CA ILE A 192 -7.30 -11.56 -12.94
C ILE A 192 -8.61 -12.02 -12.27
N LYS A 193 -8.84 -13.34 -12.15
CA LYS A 193 -10.03 -13.89 -11.48
C LYS A 193 -9.91 -13.96 -9.96
N ASP A 194 -8.71 -13.75 -9.43
CA ASP A 194 -8.48 -13.86 -7.99
C ASP A 194 -9.12 -12.69 -7.23
N ILE A 195 -9.51 -12.96 -5.99
CA ILE A 195 -9.81 -11.97 -4.96
C ILE A 195 -8.74 -12.16 -3.88
N ILE A 196 -7.86 -11.17 -3.77
CA ILE A 196 -6.61 -11.23 -2.99
C ILE A 196 -6.80 -10.48 -1.68
N SER A 197 -6.44 -11.12 -0.56
CA SER A 197 -6.47 -10.50 0.76
C SER A 197 -5.12 -10.54 1.45
N ASP A 198 -4.77 -9.42 2.09
CA ASP A 198 -3.73 -9.32 3.10
C ASP A 198 -4.34 -8.75 4.40
N PRO A 199 -4.72 -9.59 5.37
CA PRO A 199 -5.37 -9.15 6.61
C PRO A 199 -4.38 -8.57 7.63
N ALA A 200 -3.11 -8.37 7.27
CA ALA A 200 -2.12 -7.64 8.07
C ALA A 200 -1.26 -6.80 7.12
N MET A 201 -1.92 -5.97 6.31
CA MET A 201 -1.34 -5.47 5.07
C MET A 201 -0.17 -4.49 5.26
N GLY A 202 -0.09 -3.81 6.42
CA GLY A 202 0.83 -2.71 6.62
C GLY A 202 0.70 -1.70 5.48
N SER A 203 1.77 -1.55 4.70
CA SER A 203 1.79 -0.67 3.53
C SER A 203 1.33 -1.32 2.22
N ALA A 204 0.56 -2.41 2.27
CA ALA A 204 0.05 -3.13 1.11
C ALA A 204 1.13 -3.76 0.19
N GLY A 205 2.29 -4.16 0.73
CA GLY A 205 3.41 -4.65 -0.07
C GLY A 205 3.07 -5.89 -0.92
N PHE A 206 2.33 -6.86 -0.35
CA PHE A 206 1.86 -8.04 -1.08
C PHE A 206 0.86 -7.69 -2.18
N LEU A 207 -0.11 -6.81 -1.89
CA LEU A 207 -1.12 -6.37 -2.85
C LEU A 207 -0.49 -5.63 -4.04
N VAL A 208 0.48 -4.75 -3.77
CA VAL A 208 1.25 -4.06 -4.82
C VAL A 208 2.03 -5.05 -5.67
N SER A 209 2.70 -6.03 -5.07
CA SER A 209 3.45 -7.04 -5.82
C SER A 209 2.53 -7.91 -6.69
N ALA A 210 1.36 -8.30 -6.18
CA ALA A 210 0.35 -9.02 -6.96
C ALA A 210 -0.18 -8.18 -8.15
N SER A 211 -0.47 -6.89 -7.95
CA SER A 211 -0.84 -5.96 -9.02
C SER A 211 0.24 -5.89 -10.12
N ARG A 212 1.51 -5.72 -9.74
CA ARG A 212 2.63 -5.70 -10.69
C ARG A 212 2.82 -7.02 -11.43
N TYR A 213 2.56 -8.15 -10.78
CA TYR A 213 2.61 -9.46 -11.42
C TYR A 213 1.62 -9.55 -12.58
N LEU A 214 0.36 -9.14 -12.35
CA LEU A 214 -0.71 -9.18 -13.36
C LEU A 214 -0.43 -8.26 -14.54
N LYS A 215 0.06 -7.04 -14.27
CA LYS A 215 0.47 -6.09 -15.31
C LYS A 215 1.64 -6.63 -16.16
N ARG A 216 2.63 -7.26 -15.51
CA ARG A 216 3.79 -7.86 -16.21
C ARG A 216 3.39 -9.05 -17.09
N LYS A 217 2.43 -9.86 -16.66
CA LYS A 217 1.98 -11.04 -17.42
C LYS A 217 1.27 -10.69 -18.73
N LYS A 218 0.67 -9.49 -18.82
CA LYS A 218 -0.03 -8.99 -20.02
C LYS A 218 -1.09 -9.96 -20.57
N ASP A 219 -1.87 -10.59 -19.69
CA ASP A 219 -2.87 -11.63 -20.04
C ASP A 219 -4.14 -11.08 -20.74
N GLU A 220 -4.04 -10.08 -21.62
CA GLU A 220 -5.13 -9.41 -22.37
C GLU A 220 -6.31 -8.88 -21.52
N TRP A 221 -6.23 -8.95 -20.20
CA TRP A 221 -7.32 -8.59 -19.28
C TRP A 221 -7.66 -7.10 -19.34
N GLU A 222 -6.70 -6.26 -19.71
CA GLU A 222 -6.84 -4.80 -19.83
C GLU A 222 -7.77 -4.35 -20.98
N THR A 223 -8.20 -5.26 -21.85
CA THR A 223 -9.16 -4.95 -22.92
C THR A 223 -10.61 -5.25 -22.54
N ASN A 224 -10.84 -5.98 -21.44
CA ASN A 224 -12.17 -6.35 -20.99
C ASN A 224 -12.62 -5.41 -19.86
N PRO A 225 -13.69 -4.62 -20.05
CA PRO A 225 -14.18 -3.68 -19.04
C PRO A 225 -14.50 -4.32 -17.68
N ASP A 226 -15.00 -5.55 -17.64
CA ASP A 226 -15.31 -6.25 -16.38
C ASP A 226 -14.04 -6.62 -15.62
N ASN A 227 -12.99 -7.02 -16.33
CA ASN A 227 -11.69 -7.32 -15.73
C ASN A 227 -11.01 -6.05 -15.21
N ILE A 228 -11.07 -4.95 -15.97
CA ILE A 228 -10.58 -3.64 -15.54
C ILE A 228 -11.33 -3.23 -14.27
N ASN A 229 -12.67 -3.28 -14.29
CA ASN A 229 -13.48 -2.95 -13.12
C ASN A 229 -13.14 -3.83 -11.91
N HIS A 230 -12.97 -5.14 -12.11
CA HIS A 230 -12.56 -6.05 -11.04
C HIS A 230 -11.19 -5.71 -10.46
N PHE A 231 -10.19 -5.48 -11.31
CA PHE A 231 -8.84 -5.11 -10.90
C PHE A 231 -8.83 -3.83 -10.05
N HIS A 232 -9.56 -2.81 -10.48
CA HIS A 232 -9.57 -1.50 -9.83
C HIS A 232 -10.42 -1.45 -8.56
N ASN A 233 -11.51 -2.23 -8.47
CA ASN A 233 -12.51 -2.06 -7.42
C ASN A 233 -12.70 -3.27 -6.49
N ASN A 234 -12.46 -4.49 -6.97
CA ASN A 234 -12.91 -5.71 -6.27
C ASN A 234 -11.80 -6.70 -5.92
N MET A 235 -10.64 -6.59 -6.58
CA MET A 235 -9.61 -7.61 -6.51
C MET A 235 -8.76 -7.57 -5.23
N PHE A 236 -8.41 -6.38 -4.74
CA PHE A 236 -7.42 -6.21 -3.68
C PHE A 236 -8.07 -5.77 -2.35
N HIS A 237 -7.90 -6.58 -1.32
CA HIS A 237 -8.45 -6.38 0.02
C HIS A 237 -7.34 -6.34 1.07
N GLY A 238 -7.40 -5.39 2.00
CA GLY A 238 -6.39 -5.26 3.04
C GLY A 238 -6.93 -4.70 4.34
N ASN A 239 -6.49 -5.28 5.45
CA ASN A 239 -6.87 -4.83 6.79
C ASN A 239 -5.62 -4.50 7.61
N ASP A 240 -5.71 -3.44 8.42
CA ASP A 240 -4.72 -3.06 9.42
C ASP A 240 -5.41 -2.29 10.57
N THR A 241 -4.75 -2.20 11.72
CA THR A 241 -5.21 -1.44 12.89
C THR A 241 -4.46 -0.12 13.08
N ASP A 242 -3.43 0.14 12.28
CA ASP A 242 -2.73 1.43 12.25
C ASP A 242 -3.27 2.29 11.09
N THR A 243 -3.98 3.37 11.42
CA THR A 243 -4.51 4.33 10.44
C THR A 243 -3.44 4.94 9.54
N THR A 244 -2.20 5.05 10.03
CA THR A 244 -1.07 5.51 9.22
C THR A 244 -0.70 4.46 8.19
N MET A 245 -0.67 3.18 8.56
CA MET A 245 -0.40 2.09 7.61
C MET A 245 -1.51 1.97 6.58
N LEU A 246 -2.77 2.11 6.98
CA LEU A 246 -3.91 2.13 6.06
C LEU A 246 -3.78 3.26 5.02
N ARG A 247 -3.40 4.46 5.46
CA ARG A 247 -3.15 5.61 4.59
C ARG A 247 -2.01 5.34 3.61
N LEU A 248 -0.86 4.91 4.12
CA LEU A 248 0.32 4.60 3.31
C LEU A 248 0.03 3.46 2.32
N GLY A 249 -0.67 2.41 2.75
CA GLY A 249 -1.06 1.30 1.90
C GLY A 249 -2.04 1.70 0.79
N ALA A 250 -3.04 2.53 1.09
CA ALA A 250 -3.97 3.05 0.09
C ALA A 250 -3.23 3.90 -0.97
N MET A 251 -2.35 4.80 -0.53
CA MET A 251 -1.50 5.58 -1.44
C MET A 251 -0.58 4.70 -2.26
N ASN A 252 0.01 3.66 -1.66
CA ASN A 252 0.87 2.72 -2.37
C ASN A 252 0.16 2.07 -3.54
N MET A 253 -1.04 1.56 -3.29
CA MET A 253 -1.87 0.90 -4.30
C MET A 253 -2.25 1.86 -5.43
N MET A 254 -2.63 3.10 -5.11
CA MET A 254 -2.97 4.12 -6.11
C MET A 254 -1.78 4.55 -6.96
N LEU A 255 -0.61 4.77 -6.35
CA LEU A 255 0.62 5.10 -7.07
C LEU A 255 1.07 3.95 -7.97
N HIS A 256 0.70 2.70 -7.66
CA HIS A 256 0.89 1.54 -8.51
C HIS A 256 -0.30 1.28 -9.47
N GLY A 257 -1.21 2.23 -9.60
CA GLY A 257 -2.30 2.23 -10.56
C GLY A 257 -3.45 1.29 -10.22
N VAL A 258 -3.77 1.10 -8.93
CA VAL A 258 -5.02 0.49 -8.45
C VAL A 258 -5.88 1.59 -7.84
N GLU A 259 -7.05 1.85 -8.43
CA GLU A 259 -7.82 3.06 -8.13
C GLU A 259 -8.57 2.97 -6.79
N ASN A 260 -9.30 1.88 -6.56
CA ASN A 260 -10.20 1.74 -5.41
C ASN A 260 -9.95 0.41 -4.66
N PRO A 261 -8.76 0.24 -4.06
CA PRO A 261 -8.47 -0.94 -3.24
C PRO A 261 -9.40 -0.98 -2.01
N GLN A 262 -9.84 -2.18 -1.63
CA GLN A 262 -10.74 -2.40 -0.49
C GLN A 262 -9.92 -2.48 0.81
N ILE A 263 -9.57 -1.31 1.34
CA ILE A 263 -8.72 -1.18 2.54
C ILE A 263 -9.53 -0.66 3.74
N SER A 264 -9.49 -1.40 4.84
CA SER A 264 -10.34 -1.16 6.02
C SER A 264 -9.55 -1.14 7.33
N TYR A 265 -9.93 -0.23 8.22
CA TYR A 265 -9.53 -0.29 9.62
C TYR A 265 -10.27 -1.44 10.29
N LEU A 266 -9.56 -2.52 10.59
CA LEU A 266 -10.15 -3.71 11.19
C LEU A 266 -9.07 -4.47 11.96
N ASP A 267 -9.36 -4.80 13.22
CA ASP A 267 -8.58 -5.84 13.91
C ASP A 267 -8.97 -7.19 13.34
N SER A 268 -8.08 -7.74 12.51
CA SER A 268 -8.30 -8.99 11.81
C SER A 268 -8.60 -10.18 12.72
N LEU A 269 -8.19 -10.15 13.99
CA LEU A 269 -8.46 -11.23 14.94
C LEU A 269 -9.70 -10.96 15.82
N SER A 270 -10.31 -9.78 15.72
CA SER A 270 -11.45 -9.42 16.58
C SER A 270 -12.74 -10.12 16.15
N GLN A 271 -13.72 -10.11 17.05
CA GLN A 271 -15.06 -10.61 16.79
C GLN A 271 -15.82 -9.81 15.72
N ASP A 272 -15.44 -8.54 15.50
CA ASP A 272 -16.02 -7.69 14.45
C ASP A 272 -15.59 -8.12 13.04
N ASN A 273 -14.52 -8.92 12.93
CA ASN A 273 -14.14 -9.51 11.65
C ASN A 273 -15.03 -10.72 11.32
N GLU A 274 -16.09 -10.43 10.56
CA GLU A 274 -17.05 -11.41 10.04
C GLU A 274 -16.62 -12.04 8.70
N GLU A 275 -15.41 -11.75 8.20
CA GLU A 275 -14.97 -12.27 6.90
C GLU A 275 -14.75 -13.79 6.95
N ALA A 276 -15.51 -14.50 6.11
CA ALA A 276 -15.44 -15.93 5.88
C ALA A 276 -15.72 -16.24 4.40
N ASP A 277 -15.08 -17.29 3.85
CA ASP A 277 -15.30 -17.77 2.48
C ASP A 277 -15.31 -16.64 1.40
N LYS A 278 -14.42 -15.65 1.54
CA LYS A 278 -14.44 -14.43 0.72
C LYS A 278 -13.36 -14.43 -0.35
N TYR A 279 -12.17 -14.93 -0.02
CA TYR A 279 -10.96 -14.73 -0.82
C TYR A 279 -10.51 -16.00 -1.54
N THR A 280 -9.96 -15.85 -2.74
CA THR A 280 -9.35 -16.97 -3.48
C THR A 280 -7.85 -17.07 -3.23
N LEU A 281 -7.23 -15.96 -2.81
CA LEU A 281 -5.80 -15.89 -2.51
C LEU A 281 -5.55 -15.06 -1.25
N VAL A 282 -4.82 -15.62 -0.28
CA VAL A 282 -4.28 -14.86 0.87
C VAL A 282 -2.76 -14.79 0.76
N LEU A 283 -2.22 -13.58 0.87
CA LEU A 283 -0.79 -13.29 0.89
C LEU A 283 -0.51 -12.43 2.12
N ALA A 284 0.22 -12.94 3.11
CA ALA A 284 0.34 -12.25 4.38
C ALA A 284 1.67 -12.47 5.11
N ASN A 285 2.09 -11.45 5.86
CA ASN A 285 3.09 -11.54 6.92
C ASN A 285 2.48 -11.04 8.24
N PRO A 286 1.75 -11.90 8.97
CA PRO A 286 1.13 -11.51 10.23
C PRO A 286 2.18 -11.15 11.30
N PRO A 287 1.83 -10.32 12.29
CA PRO A 287 2.73 -9.94 13.36
C PRO A 287 3.20 -11.16 14.17
N PHE A 288 4.52 -11.29 14.36
CA PHE A 288 5.11 -12.43 15.08
C PHE A 288 4.93 -12.37 16.61
N LYS A 289 4.70 -11.18 17.16
CA LYS A 289 4.44 -10.93 18.57
C LYS A 289 3.48 -9.75 18.71
N GLY A 290 2.45 -9.89 19.53
CA GLY A 290 1.50 -8.82 19.83
C GLY A 290 0.79 -9.07 21.16
N SER A 291 0.36 -8.00 21.82
CA SER A 291 -0.59 -8.08 22.94
C SER A 291 -1.99 -8.24 22.37
N LEU A 292 -2.52 -9.46 22.41
CA LEU A 292 -3.89 -9.75 22.04
C LEU A 292 -4.83 -9.40 23.19
N ASP A 293 -5.89 -8.64 22.91
CA ASP A 293 -7.05 -8.59 23.78
C ASP A 293 -7.89 -9.85 23.55
N TYR A 294 -7.77 -10.80 24.48
CA TYR A 294 -8.39 -12.12 24.33
C TYR A 294 -9.92 -12.04 24.37
N ASP A 295 -10.48 -11.05 25.06
CA ASP A 295 -11.92 -10.94 25.25
C ASP A 295 -12.63 -10.37 24.01
N SER A 296 -11.91 -9.64 23.17
CA SER A 296 -12.39 -9.17 21.85
C SER A 296 -12.02 -10.10 20.70
N THR A 297 -11.26 -11.17 20.95
CA THR A 297 -10.86 -12.14 19.91
C THR A 297 -12.07 -12.96 19.44
N SER A 298 -12.16 -13.20 18.13
CA SER A 298 -13.26 -13.98 17.54
C SER A 298 -13.42 -15.37 18.15
N ASN A 299 -14.64 -15.68 18.59
CA ASN A 299 -14.99 -16.98 19.16
C ASN A 299 -14.80 -18.13 18.15
N ASP A 300 -15.03 -17.87 16.87
CA ASP A 300 -14.85 -18.88 15.81
C ASP A 300 -13.38 -19.25 15.64
N LEU A 301 -12.48 -18.28 15.69
CA LEU A 301 -11.03 -18.53 15.66
C LEU A 301 -10.58 -19.33 16.90
N LEU A 302 -11.13 -18.99 18.07
CA LEU A 302 -10.84 -19.70 19.32
C LEU A 302 -11.43 -21.11 19.35
N ALA A 303 -12.50 -21.37 18.61
CA ALA A 303 -13.08 -22.70 18.44
C ALA A 303 -12.14 -23.60 17.61
N THR A 304 -11.51 -23.06 16.56
CA THR A 304 -10.45 -23.77 15.80
C THR A 304 -9.19 -23.97 16.64
N VAL A 305 -8.70 -22.91 17.29
CA VAL A 305 -7.46 -22.98 18.08
C VAL A 305 -7.53 -22.10 19.33
N LYS A 306 -7.74 -22.75 20.49
CA LYS A 306 -7.78 -22.04 21.78
C LYS A 306 -6.38 -21.59 22.22
N THR A 307 -6.04 -20.32 21.96
CA THR A 307 -4.71 -19.75 22.25
C THR A 307 -4.73 -18.24 22.34
N LYS A 308 -3.70 -17.65 22.99
CA LYS A 308 -3.40 -16.20 22.96
C LYS A 308 -2.30 -15.83 21.96
N LYS A 309 -1.82 -16.83 21.22
CA LYS A 309 -0.72 -16.70 20.26
C LYS A 309 -1.25 -16.19 18.94
N THR A 310 -0.97 -14.93 18.62
CA THR A 310 -1.46 -14.26 17.42
C THR A 310 -1.05 -15.03 16.16
N GLU A 311 0.16 -15.59 16.11
CA GLU A 311 0.65 -16.36 14.96
C GLU A 311 -0.21 -17.58 14.62
N LEU A 312 -0.86 -18.21 15.61
CA LEU A 312 -1.75 -19.35 15.40
C LEU A 312 -3.18 -18.90 15.07
N LEU A 313 -3.63 -17.78 15.65
CA LEU A 313 -4.95 -17.22 15.37
C LEU A 313 -5.03 -16.65 13.95
N PHE A 314 -3.96 -16.04 13.45
CA PHE A 314 -3.88 -15.62 12.05
C PHE A 314 -3.96 -16.81 11.09
N LEU A 315 -3.34 -17.95 11.42
CA LEU A 315 -3.53 -19.17 10.61
C LEU A 315 -4.99 -19.60 10.59
N ALA A 316 -5.67 -19.63 11.74
CA ALA A 316 -7.11 -19.93 11.78
C ALA A 316 -7.94 -18.93 10.96
N LEU A 317 -7.58 -17.64 11.00
CA LEU A 317 -8.22 -16.60 10.19
C LEU A 317 -8.04 -16.85 8.70
N PHE A 318 -6.83 -17.21 8.25
CA PHE A 318 -6.58 -17.49 6.84
C PHE A 318 -7.42 -18.66 6.35
N LEU A 319 -7.51 -19.74 7.15
CA LEU A 319 -8.37 -20.88 6.81
C LEU A 319 -9.85 -20.48 6.71
N ARG A 320 -10.35 -19.68 7.67
CA ARG A 320 -11.75 -19.20 7.68
C ARG A 320 -12.10 -18.30 6.49
N THR A 321 -11.18 -17.44 6.09
CA THR A 321 -11.42 -16.39 5.08
C THR A 321 -11.29 -16.88 3.64
N LEU A 322 -10.60 -18.01 3.42
CA LEU A 322 -10.45 -18.63 2.12
C LEU A 322 -11.75 -19.30 1.67
N LYS A 323 -12.13 -19.05 0.42
CA LYS A 323 -13.16 -19.83 -0.27
C LYS A 323 -12.74 -21.30 -0.41
N PRO A 324 -13.68 -22.23 -0.58
CA PRO A 324 -13.37 -23.57 -1.05
C PRO A 324 -12.55 -23.52 -2.35
N GLY A 325 -11.38 -24.17 -2.36
CA GLY A 325 -10.43 -24.13 -3.48
C GLY A 325 -9.51 -22.90 -3.50
N GLY A 326 -9.66 -21.97 -2.54
CA GLY A 326 -8.73 -20.87 -2.30
C GLY A 326 -7.37 -21.37 -1.80
N ARG A 327 -6.37 -20.50 -1.92
CA ARG A 327 -4.97 -20.82 -1.60
C ARG A 327 -4.31 -19.69 -0.81
N ALA A 328 -3.30 -20.01 -0.02
CA ALA A 328 -2.57 -19.00 0.75
C ALA A 328 -1.05 -19.24 0.74
N ALA A 329 -0.29 -18.15 0.72
CA ALA A 329 1.12 -18.14 1.08
C ALA A 329 1.31 -17.14 2.22
N VAL A 330 1.79 -17.64 3.37
CA VAL A 330 1.87 -16.85 4.60
C VAL A 330 3.19 -17.08 5.31
N ILE A 331 3.72 -16.04 5.94
CA ILE A 331 4.94 -16.12 6.73
C ILE A 331 4.57 -16.43 8.18
N VAL A 332 5.24 -17.43 8.76
CA VAL A 332 5.06 -17.82 10.16
C VAL A 332 6.41 -17.97 10.84
N PRO A 333 6.49 -17.71 12.16
CA PRO A 333 7.70 -18.02 12.91
C PRO A 333 7.87 -19.54 13.04
N ASP A 334 9.12 -19.97 13.12
CA ASP A 334 9.58 -21.33 13.37
C ASP A 334 8.78 -22.09 14.45
N GLY A 335 8.37 -21.40 15.51
CA GLY A 335 7.55 -21.96 16.59
C GLY A 335 6.23 -22.60 16.14
N VAL A 336 5.65 -22.16 15.02
CA VAL A 336 4.45 -22.79 14.44
C VAL A 336 4.72 -24.23 14.02
N LEU A 337 5.91 -24.53 13.51
CA LEU A 337 6.26 -25.84 12.97
C LEU A 337 6.54 -26.88 14.07
N PHE A 338 7.26 -26.50 15.12
CA PHE A 338 7.71 -27.44 16.17
C PHE A 338 7.06 -27.23 17.53
N GLY A 339 6.25 -26.18 17.71
CA GLY A 339 5.56 -25.93 18.97
C GLY A 339 4.75 -27.15 19.43
N SER A 340 4.87 -27.48 20.72
CA SER A 340 4.34 -28.73 21.29
C SER A 340 3.03 -28.57 22.05
N SER A 341 2.54 -27.33 22.24
CA SER A 341 1.27 -27.08 22.93
C SER A 341 0.08 -27.64 22.14
N LYS A 342 -1.04 -27.86 22.83
CA LYS A 342 -2.28 -28.35 22.21
C LYS A 342 -2.71 -27.46 21.03
N ALA A 343 -2.56 -26.14 21.15
CA ALA A 343 -2.88 -25.19 20.10
C ALA A 343 -2.02 -25.37 18.84
N HIS A 344 -0.69 -25.52 19.00
CA HIS A 344 0.21 -25.73 17.86
C HIS A 344 -0.06 -27.05 17.15
N LYS A 345 -0.28 -28.12 17.93
CA LYS A 345 -0.65 -29.42 17.36
C LYS A 345 -2.01 -29.36 16.65
N GLY A 346 -2.98 -28.70 17.26
CA GLY A 346 -4.33 -28.53 16.73
C GLY A 346 -4.35 -27.81 15.39
N ILE A 347 -3.70 -26.65 15.27
CA ILE A 347 -3.69 -25.92 13.99
C ILE A 347 -2.95 -26.69 12.89
N ARG A 348 -1.86 -27.39 13.20
CA ARG A 348 -1.16 -28.24 12.21
C ARG A 348 -2.03 -29.43 11.80
N GLN A 349 -2.75 -30.03 12.74
CA GLN A 349 -3.68 -31.11 12.45
C GLN A 349 -4.81 -30.61 11.54
N GLU A 350 -5.41 -29.46 11.84
CA GLU A 350 -6.44 -28.82 11.02
C GLU A 350 -5.97 -28.56 9.58
N ILE A 351 -4.74 -28.06 9.42
CA ILE A 351 -4.15 -27.79 8.09
C ILE A 351 -3.91 -29.08 7.31
N VAL A 352 -3.47 -30.16 7.96
CA VAL A 352 -3.09 -31.41 7.28
C VAL A 352 -4.29 -32.32 7.02
N GLU A 353 -5.26 -32.35 7.92
CA GLU A 353 -6.42 -33.25 7.84
C GLU A 353 -7.58 -32.64 7.04
N ASN A 354 -7.82 -31.33 7.18
CA ASN A 354 -8.98 -30.67 6.56
C ASN A 354 -8.60 -29.72 5.41
N HIS A 355 -7.30 -29.46 5.21
CA HIS A 355 -6.78 -28.63 4.14
C HIS A 355 -5.61 -29.32 3.44
N LYS A 356 -4.93 -28.59 2.56
CA LYS A 356 -3.77 -29.09 1.81
C LYS A 356 -2.57 -28.21 2.06
N LEU A 357 -1.53 -28.76 2.69
CA LEU A 357 -0.22 -28.12 2.78
C LEU A 357 0.67 -28.59 1.62
N ASP A 358 0.84 -27.75 0.61
CA ASP A 358 1.66 -28.07 -0.57
C ASP A 358 3.17 -27.96 -0.30
N ALA A 359 3.60 -26.95 0.45
CA ALA A 359 5.02 -26.71 0.70
C ALA A 359 5.28 -25.94 2.00
N VAL A 360 6.47 -26.14 2.55
CA VAL A 360 7.06 -25.30 3.60
C VAL A 360 8.43 -24.84 3.11
N ILE A 361 8.63 -23.52 3.02
CA ILE A 361 9.89 -22.91 2.57
C ILE A 361 10.59 -22.31 3.78
N SER A 362 11.69 -22.94 4.22
CA SER A 362 12.52 -22.42 5.29
C SER A 362 13.42 -21.29 4.77
N MET A 363 13.34 -20.11 5.40
CA MET A 363 14.13 -18.95 5.02
C MET A 363 15.45 -18.89 5.81
N PRO A 364 16.54 -18.33 5.24
CA PRO A 364 17.79 -18.15 5.96
C PRO A 364 17.64 -17.25 7.19
N SER A 365 18.41 -17.55 8.24
CA SER A 365 18.46 -16.71 9.43
C SER A 365 18.91 -15.29 9.07
N GLY A 366 18.21 -14.30 9.62
CA GLY A 366 18.52 -12.88 9.40
C GLY A 366 17.84 -12.23 8.20
N VAL A 367 17.02 -12.96 7.43
CA VAL A 367 16.29 -12.38 6.29
C VAL A 367 15.36 -11.23 6.71
N PHE A 368 14.83 -11.27 7.94
CA PHE A 368 14.01 -10.21 8.54
C PHE A 368 14.80 -9.27 9.48
N LYS A 369 16.13 -9.36 9.57
CA LYS A 369 16.91 -8.44 10.41
C LYS A 369 16.83 -7.00 9.87
N PRO A 370 16.82 -5.99 10.77
CA PRO A 370 16.97 -6.07 12.23
C PRO A 370 15.69 -6.43 13.02
N TYR A 371 14.58 -6.78 12.37
CA TYR A 371 13.27 -6.91 13.02
C TYR A 371 12.96 -8.31 13.55
N ALA A 372 13.70 -9.37 13.17
CA ALA A 372 13.45 -10.76 13.54
C ALA A 372 13.74 -11.10 15.02
#